data_AF-A0A7C7CU85-F1
#
_entry.id   AF-A0A7C7CU85-F1
#
_cell.length_a   1.000
_cell.length_b   1.000
_cell.length_c   1.000
_cell.angle_alpha   90.00
_cell.angle_beta   90.00
_cell.angle_gamma   90.00
#
_symmetry.space_group_name_H-M   'P 1'
#
loop_
_entity.id
_entity.type
_entity.pdbx_description
1 polymer ?
#
loop_
_entity_poly.entity_id
_entity_poly.type
_entity_poly.pdbx_seq_one_letter_code
_entity_poly.pdbx_strand_id
1 'polypeptide(L)'
;MNKTAIIALGGNALSQKGQTGSIYEQFANTRESLTEIMEFVRQGYNLCLTHGNGPQVGDELLRMDLTYNEVPPLPLGVCVAGTQGTIGYMIQQTFQNALREENVDREVVTLVTQVMVRADDPSIADPTKYVGKRYEETKAQALAEKFGWTVKEQEPGQWRRVVPSPDPDFVMHGISIRTLVEAGTIVLAGGGGGIPVYN
;
A
#
# COMPACT_ATOMS: atom_id res chain seq x y z
N MET A 1 -23.10 20.73 -6.14
CA MET A 1 -21.79 20.04 -6.17
C MET A 1 -21.99 18.64 -5.64
N ASN A 2 -21.42 17.64 -6.30
CA ASN A 2 -21.45 16.27 -5.79
C ASN A 2 -20.64 16.19 -4.48
N LYS A 3 -21.09 15.36 -3.54
CA LYS A 3 -20.34 15.13 -2.30
C LYS A 3 -19.07 14.35 -2.62
N THR A 4 -17.98 14.63 -1.91
CA THR A 4 -16.72 13.90 -2.06
C THR A 4 -16.47 13.03 -0.83
N ALA A 5 -16.08 11.78 -1.04
CA ALA A 5 -15.64 10.88 0.03
C ALA A 5 -14.22 10.38 -0.27
N ILE A 6 -13.39 10.36 0.78
CA ILE A 6 -12.09 9.68 0.77
C ILE A 6 -12.24 8.41 1.59
N ILE A 7 -11.99 7.25 0.97
CA ILE A 7 -12.19 5.93 1.59
C ILE A 7 -10.84 5.23 1.72
N ALA A 8 -10.46 4.87 2.94
CA ALA A 8 -9.25 4.11 3.21
C ALA A 8 -9.56 2.62 3.40
N LEU A 9 -9.13 1.80 2.46
CA LEU A 9 -9.26 0.35 2.52
C LEU A 9 -8.24 -0.22 3.52
N GLY A 10 -8.75 -0.78 4.62
CA GLY A 10 -7.93 -1.45 5.61
C GLY A 10 -7.35 -2.78 5.09
N GLY A 11 -6.40 -3.35 5.84
CA GLY A 11 -5.77 -4.63 5.47
C GLY A 11 -6.79 -5.77 5.29
N ASN A 12 -7.85 -5.80 6.09
CA ASN A 12 -8.92 -6.80 6.00
C ASN A 12 -9.74 -6.72 4.70
N ALA A 13 -9.75 -5.55 4.03
CA ALA A 13 -10.47 -5.38 2.77
C ALA A 13 -9.81 -6.15 1.61
N LEU A 14 -8.49 -6.39 1.72
CA LEU A 14 -7.71 -7.09 0.70
C LEU A 14 -7.21 -8.45 1.18
N SER A 15 -6.98 -8.62 2.48
CA SER A 15 -6.42 -9.85 3.06
C SER A 15 -7.01 -10.09 4.45
N GLN A 16 -7.85 -11.10 4.58
CA GLN A 16 -8.45 -11.47 5.87
C GLN A 16 -7.47 -12.28 6.72
N LYS A 17 -7.61 -12.20 8.06
CA LYS A 17 -6.79 -12.99 8.97
C LYS A 17 -7.02 -14.49 8.74
N GLY A 18 -5.94 -15.25 8.59
CA GLY A 18 -5.98 -16.70 8.43
C GLY A 18 -6.04 -17.19 6.98
N GLN A 19 -6.17 -16.29 6.00
CA GLN A 19 -6.01 -16.62 4.58
C GLN A 19 -4.54 -16.78 4.20
N THR A 20 -4.28 -17.49 3.09
CA THR A 20 -2.91 -17.64 2.57
C THR A 20 -2.36 -16.34 1.98
N GLY A 21 -3.25 -15.41 1.61
CA GLY A 21 -2.90 -14.17 0.94
C GLY A 21 -2.68 -14.35 -0.57
N SER A 22 -3.19 -15.45 -1.14
CA SER A 22 -3.08 -15.71 -2.58
C SER A 22 -3.77 -14.60 -3.38
N ILE A 23 -3.31 -14.37 -4.62
CA ILE A 23 -3.91 -13.34 -5.48
C ILE A 23 -5.41 -13.58 -5.71
N TYR A 24 -5.84 -14.84 -5.80
CA TYR A 24 -7.25 -15.20 -5.94
C TYR A 24 -8.09 -14.78 -4.73
N GLU A 25 -7.60 -15.02 -3.52
CA GLU A 25 -8.24 -14.56 -2.28
C GLU A 25 -8.28 -13.02 -2.23
N GLN A 26 -7.18 -12.35 -2.60
CA GLN A 26 -7.13 -10.88 -2.58
C GLN A 26 -8.17 -10.27 -3.54
N PHE A 27 -8.31 -10.81 -4.75
CA PHE A 27 -9.35 -10.39 -5.70
C PHE A 27 -10.77 -10.70 -5.19
N ALA A 28 -10.98 -11.83 -4.51
CA ALA A 28 -12.27 -12.17 -3.92
C ALA A 28 -12.66 -11.18 -2.81
N ASN A 29 -11.77 -10.91 -1.87
CA ASN A 29 -11.98 -9.93 -0.79
C ASN A 29 -12.21 -8.52 -1.35
N THR A 30 -11.51 -8.17 -2.43
CA THR A 30 -11.68 -6.87 -3.11
C THR A 30 -13.07 -6.74 -3.72
N ARG A 31 -13.60 -7.80 -4.35
CA ARG A 31 -14.98 -7.83 -4.87
C ARG A 31 -16.00 -7.65 -3.76
N GLU A 32 -15.82 -8.38 -2.65
CA GLU A 32 -16.70 -8.25 -1.48
C GLU A 32 -16.71 -6.80 -0.98
N SER A 33 -15.52 -6.25 -0.66
CA SER A 33 -15.37 -4.89 -0.13
C SER A 33 -15.89 -3.78 -1.05
N LEU A 34 -15.90 -4.01 -2.37
CA LEU A 34 -16.42 -3.04 -3.32
C LEU A 34 -17.95 -2.99 -3.36
N THR A 35 -18.64 -4.01 -2.87
CA THR A 35 -20.11 -4.05 -2.83
C THR A 35 -20.66 -2.87 -2.03
N GLU A 36 -20.07 -2.59 -0.87
CA GLU A 36 -20.44 -1.45 -0.01
C GLU A 36 -19.99 -0.11 -0.61
N ILE A 37 -18.86 -0.08 -1.32
CA ILE A 37 -18.34 1.17 -1.92
C ILE A 37 -19.20 1.59 -3.11
N MET A 38 -19.77 0.65 -3.86
CA MET A 38 -20.70 0.94 -4.94
C MET A 38 -21.93 1.70 -4.46
N GLU A 39 -22.29 1.62 -3.18
CA GLU A 39 -23.37 2.43 -2.63
C GLU A 39 -23.09 3.94 -2.69
N PHE A 40 -21.84 4.34 -2.48
CA PHE A 40 -21.43 5.74 -2.67
C PHE A 40 -21.50 6.16 -4.15
N VAL A 41 -21.20 5.23 -5.07
CA VAL A 41 -21.33 5.48 -6.50
C VAL A 41 -22.80 5.72 -6.86
N ARG A 42 -23.71 4.86 -6.37
CA ARG A 42 -25.17 5.00 -6.60
C ARG A 42 -25.73 6.30 -6.03
N GLN A 43 -25.17 6.79 -4.92
CA GLN A 43 -25.52 8.09 -4.33
C GLN A 43 -24.83 9.30 -5.00
N GLY A 44 -24.04 9.08 -6.06
CA GLY A 44 -23.42 10.15 -6.85
C GLY A 44 -22.21 10.81 -6.20
N TYR A 45 -21.49 10.13 -5.30
CA TYR A 45 -20.28 10.68 -4.69
C TYR A 45 -19.09 10.71 -5.66
N ASN A 46 -18.31 11.76 -5.58
CA ASN A 46 -16.93 11.78 -6.07
C ASN A 46 -16.05 11.00 -5.09
N LEU A 47 -15.20 10.10 -5.59
CA LEU A 47 -14.49 9.13 -4.76
C LEU A 47 -12.98 9.21 -4.96
N CYS A 48 -12.28 9.29 -3.84
CA CYS A 48 -10.85 8.99 -3.76
C CYS A 48 -10.68 7.78 -2.84
N LEU A 49 -10.06 6.73 -3.32
CA LEU A 49 -9.73 5.56 -2.53
C LEU A 49 -8.23 5.56 -2.20
N THR A 50 -7.90 5.08 -1.02
CA THR A 50 -6.55 4.69 -0.63
C THR A 50 -6.57 3.30 -0.01
N HIS A 51 -5.42 2.68 0.17
CA HIS A 51 -5.33 1.33 0.73
C HIS A 51 -4.04 1.16 1.53
N GLY A 52 -4.05 0.25 2.50
CA GLY A 52 -2.82 -0.28 3.08
C GLY A 52 -2.09 -1.22 2.12
N ASN A 53 -0.81 -1.52 2.40
CA ASN A 53 -0.03 -2.50 1.64
C ASN A 53 0.81 -3.44 2.53
N GLY A 54 0.57 -3.45 3.84
CA GLY A 54 1.44 -4.13 4.82
C GLY A 54 1.77 -5.58 4.49
N PRO A 55 0.75 -6.45 4.25
CA PRO A 55 1.00 -7.83 3.82
C PRO A 55 1.74 -7.90 2.48
N GLN A 56 1.29 -7.14 1.48
CA GLN A 56 1.80 -7.21 0.11
C GLN A 56 3.25 -6.72 0.00
N VAL A 57 3.60 -5.62 0.67
CA VAL A 57 4.99 -5.13 0.72
C VAL A 57 5.86 -6.07 1.55
N GLY A 58 5.29 -6.76 2.54
CA GLY A 58 5.94 -7.85 3.26
C GLY A 58 6.32 -9.02 2.35
N ASP A 59 5.43 -9.41 1.44
CA ASP A 59 5.69 -10.45 0.45
C ASP A 59 6.75 -10.01 -0.59
N GLU A 60 6.72 -8.76 -1.04
CA GLU A 60 7.77 -8.24 -1.92
C GLU A 60 9.15 -8.27 -1.24
N LEU A 61 9.23 -7.84 0.02
CA LEU A 61 10.46 -7.94 0.81
C LEU A 61 10.90 -9.39 0.96
N LEU A 62 9.98 -10.31 1.24
CA LEU A 62 10.31 -11.74 1.34
C LEU A 62 10.86 -12.31 0.02
N ARG A 63 10.30 -11.91 -1.13
CA ARG A 63 10.84 -12.32 -2.43
C ARG A 63 12.27 -11.84 -2.59
N MET A 64 12.55 -10.57 -2.27
CA MET A 64 13.91 -10.04 -2.30
C MET A 64 14.84 -10.81 -1.35
N ASP A 65 14.38 -11.12 -0.13
CA ASP A 65 15.14 -11.89 0.87
C ASP A 65 15.46 -13.31 0.39
N LEU A 66 14.63 -13.89 -0.49
CA LEU A 66 14.84 -15.22 -1.07
C LEU A 66 15.69 -15.20 -2.34
N THR A 67 15.65 -14.11 -3.12
CA THR A 67 16.27 -14.06 -4.46
C THR A 67 17.52 -13.19 -4.55
N TYR A 68 17.94 -12.53 -3.47
CA TYR A 68 19.02 -11.53 -3.52
C TYR A 68 20.37 -12.03 -4.09
N ASN A 69 20.64 -13.34 -4.08
CA ASN A 69 21.86 -13.91 -4.67
C ASN A 69 21.84 -13.94 -6.21
N GLU A 70 20.67 -13.82 -6.81
CA GLU A 70 20.45 -13.88 -8.25
C GLU A 70 19.92 -12.54 -8.80
N VAL A 71 19.06 -11.87 -8.03
CA VAL A 71 18.40 -10.62 -8.42
C VAL A 71 18.66 -9.55 -7.33
N PRO A 72 19.23 -8.38 -7.67
CA PRO A 72 19.45 -7.33 -6.69
C PRO A 72 18.16 -6.90 -5.97
N PRO A 73 18.20 -6.72 -4.63
CA PRO A 73 17.02 -6.34 -3.87
C PRO A 73 16.59 -4.90 -4.17
N LEU A 74 15.29 -4.64 -4.18
CA LEU A 74 14.73 -3.30 -4.32
C LEU A 74 14.65 -2.58 -2.96
N PRO A 75 14.86 -1.25 -2.92
CA PRO A 75 14.64 -0.47 -1.71
C PRO A 75 13.14 -0.39 -1.38
N LEU A 76 12.81 -0.23 -0.09
CA LEU A 76 11.42 -0.28 0.38
C LEU A 76 10.51 0.72 -0.34
N GLY A 77 10.97 1.95 -0.61
CA GLY A 77 10.18 2.94 -1.34
C GLY A 77 9.78 2.47 -2.75
N VAL A 78 10.65 1.73 -3.44
CA VAL A 78 10.35 1.13 -4.75
C VAL A 78 9.41 -0.06 -4.59
N CYS A 79 9.54 -0.87 -3.54
CA CYS A 79 8.55 -1.91 -3.24
C CYS A 79 7.16 -1.30 -2.96
N VAL A 80 7.09 -0.18 -2.23
CA VAL A 80 5.83 0.56 -2.01
C VAL A 80 5.26 1.00 -3.35
N ALA A 81 6.07 1.58 -4.25
CA ALA A 81 5.63 1.95 -5.59
C ALA A 81 5.08 0.75 -6.39
N GLY A 82 5.79 -0.38 -6.35
CA GLY A 82 5.34 -1.63 -6.98
C GLY A 82 3.99 -2.10 -6.42
N THR A 83 3.83 -2.08 -5.10
CA THR A 83 2.56 -2.47 -4.46
C THR A 83 1.40 -1.52 -4.74
N GLN A 84 1.65 -0.22 -4.99
CA GLN A 84 0.61 0.68 -5.48
C GLN A 84 0.12 0.24 -6.86
N GLY A 85 1.03 -0.18 -7.74
CA GLY A 85 0.67 -0.71 -9.05
C GLY A 85 -0.11 -2.02 -8.97
N THR A 86 0.37 -3.01 -8.21
CA THR A 86 -0.26 -4.34 -8.14
C THR A 86 -1.61 -4.31 -7.43
N ILE A 87 -1.70 -3.64 -6.27
CA ILE A 87 -2.96 -3.51 -5.52
C ILE A 87 -3.91 -2.56 -6.25
N GLY A 88 -3.41 -1.44 -6.77
CA GLY A 88 -4.21 -0.49 -7.51
C GLY A 88 -4.83 -1.11 -8.76
N TYR A 89 -4.07 -1.91 -9.53
CA TYR A 89 -4.62 -2.71 -10.63
C TYR A 89 -5.75 -3.62 -10.16
N MET A 90 -5.55 -4.38 -9.08
CA MET A 90 -6.57 -5.30 -8.56
C MET A 90 -7.87 -4.58 -8.22
N ILE A 91 -7.78 -3.48 -7.46
CA ILE A 91 -8.97 -2.71 -7.07
C ILE A 91 -9.58 -2.02 -8.29
N GLN A 92 -8.78 -1.36 -9.13
CA GLN A 92 -9.26 -0.67 -10.34
C GLN A 92 -10.00 -1.63 -11.27
N GLN A 93 -9.41 -2.78 -11.58
CA GLN A 93 -10.02 -3.78 -12.46
C GLN A 93 -11.34 -4.27 -11.87
N THR A 94 -11.39 -4.51 -10.56
CA THR A 94 -12.61 -4.97 -9.88
C THR A 94 -13.70 -3.89 -9.89
N PHE A 95 -13.33 -2.64 -9.66
CA PHE A 95 -14.23 -1.49 -9.70
C PHE A 95 -14.80 -1.29 -11.13
N GLN A 96 -13.95 -1.38 -12.15
CA GLN A 96 -14.35 -1.29 -13.56
C GLN A 96 -15.33 -2.40 -13.95
N ASN A 97 -15.20 -3.60 -13.39
CA ASN A 97 -16.19 -4.66 -13.58
C ASN A 97 -17.54 -4.27 -12.97
N ALA A 98 -17.56 -3.86 -11.71
CA ALA A 98 -18.79 -3.49 -10.99
C ALA A 98 -19.53 -2.32 -11.67
N LEU A 99 -18.79 -1.30 -12.14
CA LEU A 99 -19.37 -0.19 -12.89
C LEU A 99 -20.02 -0.65 -14.20
N ARG A 100 -19.38 -1.57 -14.94
CA ARG A 100 -19.95 -2.12 -16.18
C ARG A 100 -21.19 -2.97 -15.92
N GLU A 101 -21.20 -3.76 -14.85
CA GLU A 101 -22.36 -4.56 -14.44
C GLU A 101 -23.56 -3.67 -14.09
N GLU A 102 -23.33 -2.51 -13.48
CA GLU A 102 -24.37 -1.54 -13.14
C GLU A 102 -24.65 -0.50 -14.25
N ASN A 103 -24.00 -0.61 -15.42
CA ASN A 103 -24.09 0.35 -16.53
C ASN A 103 -23.77 1.81 -16.12
N VAL A 104 -22.81 1.99 -15.22
CA VAL A 104 -22.34 3.30 -14.76
C VAL A 104 -21.11 3.73 -15.58
N ASP A 105 -21.23 4.85 -16.29
CA ASP A 105 -20.14 5.42 -17.09
C ASP A 105 -19.24 6.33 -16.25
N ARG A 106 -18.23 5.74 -15.61
CA ARG A 106 -17.19 6.46 -14.86
C ARG A 106 -15.83 5.82 -15.07
N GLU A 107 -14.81 6.65 -15.17
CA GLU A 107 -13.43 6.18 -15.20
C GLU A 107 -12.91 5.85 -13.80
N VAL A 108 -12.01 4.87 -13.74
CA VAL A 108 -11.28 4.49 -12.53
C VAL A 108 -9.78 4.49 -12.85
N VAL A 109 -9.00 5.26 -12.10
CA VAL A 109 -7.56 5.42 -12.34
C VAL A 109 -6.77 5.23 -11.05
N THR A 110 -5.70 4.45 -11.14
CA THR A 110 -4.69 4.31 -10.09
C THR A 110 -3.52 5.24 -10.36
N LEU A 111 -3.15 6.04 -9.36
CA LEU A 111 -2.02 6.95 -9.41
C LEU A 111 -0.91 6.49 -8.48
N VAL A 112 0.28 6.29 -9.06
CA VAL A 112 1.52 6.21 -8.28
C VAL A 112 1.68 7.54 -7.55
N THR A 113 1.71 7.48 -6.22
CA THR A 113 1.59 8.65 -5.36
C THR A 113 2.78 8.74 -4.41
N GLN A 114 3.53 9.84 -4.56
CA GLN A 114 4.58 10.25 -3.62
C GLN A 114 4.02 11.11 -2.49
N VAL A 115 4.59 10.95 -1.30
CA VAL A 115 4.26 11.69 -0.09
C VAL A 115 5.55 12.26 0.49
N MET A 116 5.60 13.59 0.59
CA MET A 116 6.66 14.31 1.26
C MET A 116 6.67 13.95 2.74
N VAL A 117 7.86 13.68 3.27
CA VAL A 117 8.12 13.43 4.68
C VAL A 117 9.27 14.31 5.12
N ARG A 118 9.37 14.54 6.42
CA ARG A 118 10.49 15.31 6.98
C ARG A 118 11.76 14.47 7.00
N ALA A 119 12.85 15.02 6.44
CA ALA A 119 14.16 14.36 6.46
C ALA A 119 14.74 14.24 7.87
N ASP A 120 14.31 15.11 8.79
CA ASP A 120 14.69 15.12 10.21
C ASP A 120 13.67 14.40 11.12
N ASP A 121 12.77 13.60 10.55
CA ASP A 121 11.80 12.84 11.33
C ASP A 121 12.51 11.87 12.30
N PRO A 122 12.16 11.89 13.61
CA PRO A 122 12.81 11.03 14.60
C PRO A 122 12.76 9.53 14.28
N SER A 123 11.74 9.06 13.55
CA SER A 123 11.62 7.65 13.15
C SER A 123 12.67 7.21 12.14
N ILE A 124 13.36 8.15 11.48
CA ILE A 124 14.49 7.86 10.60
C ILE A 124 15.71 7.44 11.42
N ALA A 125 15.96 8.14 12.54
CA ALA A 125 17.07 7.83 13.43
C ALA A 125 16.76 6.60 14.32
N ASP A 126 15.51 6.43 14.76
CA ASP A 126 15.07 5.29 15.56
C ASP A 126 13.85 4.60 14.94
N PRO A 127 14.04 3.72 13.94
CA PRO A 127 12.93 3.04 13.28
C PRO A 127 12.24 2.03 14.21
N THR A 128 10.91 2.05 14.25
CA THR A 128 10.10 1.20 15.13
C THR A 128 9.09 0.33 14.39
N LYS A 129 8.83 0.60 13.10
CA LYS A 129 7.81 -0.11 12.33
C LYS A 129 8.36 -1.42 11.78
N TYR A 130 7.85 -2.54 12.29
CA TYR A 130 8.22 -3.88 11.83
C TYR A 130 7.68 -4.20 10.43
N VAL A 131 8.53 -4.78 9.58
CA VAL A 131 8.20 -5.22 8.21
C VAL A 131 8.85 -6.56 7.88
N GLY A 132 8.33 -7.25 6.85
CA GLY A 132 8.90 -8.50 6.35
C GLY A 132 8.74 -9.68 7.32
N LYS A 133 9.61 -10.69 7.20
CA LYS A 133 9.55 -11.96 7.95
C LYS A 133 10.27 -11.87 9.31
N ARG A 134 9.89 -12.74 10.25
CA ARG A 134 10.63 -12.99 11.49
C ARG A 134 11.83 -13.90 11.24
N TYR A 135 12.92 -13.63 11.93
CA TYR A 135 14.21 -14.30 11.84
C TYR A 135 14.72 -14.63 13.25
N GLU A 136 15.53 -15.68 13.36
CA GLU A 136 16.41 -15.85 14.52
C GLU A 136 17.44 -14.71 14.55
N GLU A 137 17.92 -14.37 15.74
CA GLU A 137 18.83 -13.23 15.96
C GLU A 137 20.04 -13.24 15.03
N THR A 138 20.75 -14.37 14.97
CA THR A 138 21.99 -14.53 14.19
C THR A 138 21.75 -14.29 12.69
N LYS A 139 20.61 -14.77 12.16
CA LYS A 139 20.23 -14.56 10.77
C LYS A 139 19.80 -13.11 10.52
N ALA A 140 19.07 -12.51 11.47
CA ALA A 140 18.65 -11.12 11.38
C ALA A 140 19.86 -10.18 11.32
N GLN A 141 20.86 -10.40 12.19
CA GLN A 141 22.09 -9.62 12.25
C GLN A 141 22.93 -9.77 10.97
N ALA A 142 23.09 -10.99 10.45
CA ALA A 142 23.82 -11.22 9.20
C ALA A 142 23.16 -10.52 8.00
N LEU A 143 21.83 -10.53 7.92
CA LEU A 143 21.10 -9.80 6.88
C LEU A 143 21.19 -8.28 7.08
N ALA A 144 21.15 -7.82 8.33
CA ALA A 144 21.29 -6.41 8.69
C ALA A 144 22.64 -5.84 8.26
N GLU A 145 23.73 -6.56 8.54
CA GLU A 145 25.08 -6.17 8.10
C GLU A 145 25.19 -6.15 6.58
N LYS A 146 24.64 -7.17 5.91
CA LYS A 146 24.72 -7.30 4.45
C LYS A 146 23.94 -6.21 3.70
N PHE A 147 22.76 -5.84 4.18
CA PHE A 147 21.85 -4.96 3.46
C PHE A 147 21.64 -3.60 4.12
N GLY A 148 22.38 -3.30 5.19
CA GLY A 148 22.24 -2.07 5.95
C GLY A 148 20.86 -1.92 6.60
N TRP A 149 20.23 -3.02 7.02
CA TRP A 149 18.94 -2.95 7.71
C TRP A 149 19.12 -2.60 9.17
N THR A 150 18.07 -2.02 9.76
CA THR A 150 17.88 -2.04 11.21
C THR A 150 16.94 -3.20 11.56
N VAL A 151 17.32 -3.99 12.57
CA VAL A 151 16.51 -5.09 13.08
C VAL A 151 16.29 -4.91 14.58
N LYS A 152 15.11 -5.29 15.07
CA LYS A 152 14.77 -5.29 16.50
C LYS A 152 14.06 -6.60 16.86
N GLU A 153 14.20 -7.00 18.12
CA GLU A 153 13.45 -8.12 18.68
C GLU A 153 11.98 -7.71 18.87
N GLN A 154 11.07 -8.43 18.21
CA GLN A 154 9.63 -8.18 18.30
C GLN A 154 8.99 -9.00 19.43
N GLU A 155 9.40 -10.27 19.53
CA GLU A 155 9.01 -11.24 20.57
C GLU A 155 10.29 -12.02 20.94
N PRO A 156 10.36 -12.68 22.11
CA PRO A 156 11.56 -13.40 22.53
C PRO A 156 12.07 -14.38 21.46
N GLY A 157 13.31 -14.19 21.01
CA GLY A 157 13.96 -14.98 19.95
C GLY A 157 13.46 -14.68 18.53
N GLN A 158 12.54 -13.74 18.34
CA GLN A 158 11.93 -13.40 17.05
C GLN A 158 12.31 -11.98 16.65
N TRP A 159 13.31 -11.89 15.78
CA TRP A 159 13.85 -10.64 15.27
C TRP A 159 13.25 -10.27 13.93
N ARG A 160 13.07 -8.99 13.68
CA ARG A 160 12.42 -8.51 12.47
C ARG A 160 12.98 -7.17 12.03
N ARG A 161 12.99 -6.94 10.72
CA ARG A 161 13.40 -5.66 10.14
C ARG A 161 12.46 -4.56 10.63
N VAL A 162 13.04 -3.46 11.07
CA VAL A 162 12.33 -2.22 11.34
C VAL A 162 12.70 -1.17 10.31
N VAL A 163 11.73 -0.32 9.99
CA VAL A 163 11.91 0.77 9.03
C VAL A 163 11.34 2.07 9.59
N PRO A 164 11.81 3.22 9.09
CA PRO A 164 11.21 4.50 9.42
C PRO A 164 9.73 4.53 9.04
N SER A 165 8.93 5.26 9.81
CA SER A 165 7.52 5.48 9.52
C SER A 165 7.18 6.94 9.84
N PRO A 166 7.79 7.89 9.11
CA PRO A 166 7.62 9.30 9.36
C PRO A 166 6.17 9.74 9.11
N ASP A 167 5.77 10.82 9.78
CA ASP A 167 4.46 11.40 9.54
C ASP A 167 4.41 12.03 8.13
N PRO A 168 3.29 11.87 7.41
CA PRO A 168 3.13 12.45 6.09
C PRO A 168 2.97 13.98 6.19
N ASP A 169 3.78 14.72 5.45
CA ASP A 169 3.72 16.18 5.39
C ASP A 169 2.84 16.66 4.22
N PHE A 170 3.14 16.19 3.00
CA PHE A 170 2.44 16.67 1.80
C PHE A 170 2.26 15.59 0.74
N VAL A 171 1.06 15.46 0.18
CA VAL A 171 0.80 14.58 -0.96
C VAL A 171 1.17 15.30 -2.25
N MET A 172 2.29 14.90 -2.87
CA MET A 172 2.86 15.60 -4.04
C MET A 172 1.88 15.73 -5.21
N HIS A 173 1.00 14.75 -5.39
CA HIS A 173 0.04 14.69 -6.48
C HIS A 173 -1.35 15.23 -6.11
N GLY A 174 -1.48 15.94 -4.98
CA GLY A 174 -2.77 16.36 -4.43
C GLY A 174 -3.63 17.18 -5.39
N ILE A 175 -3.01 18.06 -6.21
CA ILE A 175 -3.72 18.84 -7.23
C ILE A 175 -4.28 17.92 -8.32
N SER A 176 -3.47 17.03 -8.89
CA SER A 176 -3.89 16.09 -9.93
C SER A 176 -4.99 15.16 -9.43
N ILE A 177 -4.84 14.63 -8.21
CA ILE A 177 -5.86 13.80 -7.56
C ILE A 177 -7.17 14.57 -7.43
N ARG A 178 -7.12 15.79 -6.87
CA ARG A 178 -8.31 16.64 -6.70
C ARG A 178 -9.00 16.91 -8.04
N THR A 179 -8.24 17.32 -9.07
CA THR A 179 -8.79 17.61 -10.39
C THR A 179 -9.56 16.44 -10.98
N LEU A 180 -9.01 15.22 -10.90
CA LEU A 180 -9.67 14.01 -11.41
C LEU A 180 -10.91 13.64 -10.58
N VAL A 181 -10.82 13.71 -9.25
CA VAL A 181 -11.94 13.43 -8.35
C VAL A 181 -13.10 14.41 -8.58
N GLU A 182 -12.80 15.71 -8.72
CA GLU A 182 -13.80 16.75 -8.97
C GLU A 182 -14.45 16.60 -10.36
N ALA A 183 -13.73 16.06 -11.34
CA ALA A 183 -14.25 15.72 -12.67
C ALA A 183 -15.10 14.44 -12.69
N GLY A 184 -15.19 13.70 -11.58
CA GLY A 184 -16.02 12.50 -11.45
C GLY A 184 -15.26 11.17 -11.68
N THR A 185 -13.97 11.22 -12.04
CA THR A 185 -13.10 10.03 -12.06
C THR A 185 -12.96 9.47 -10.65
N ILE A 186 -13.07 8.15 -10.51
CA ILE A 186 -12.77 7.45 -9.25
C ILE A 186 -11.27 7.26 -9.19
N VAL A 187 -10.62 7.88 -8.21
CA VAL A 187 -9.15 7.90 -8.13
C VAL A 187 -8.67 7.00 -7.00
N LEU A 188 -7.75 6.09 -7.29
CA LEU A 188 -6.99 5.36 -6.29
C LEU A 188 -5.63 6.04 -6.14
N ALA A 189 -5.32 6.52 -4.94
CA ALA A 189 -4.09 7.24 -4.67
C ALA A 189 -3.57 6.98 -3.25
N GLY A 190 -2.30 7.31 -3.02
CA GLY A 190 -1.66 7.19 -1.71
C GLY A 190 -1.57 5.75 -1.20
N GLY A 191 -1.57 4.74 -2.09
CA GLY A 191 -1.51 3.34 -1.69
C GLY A 191 -0.29 3.04 -0.80
N GLY A 192 -0.49 2.26 0.25
CA GLY A 192 0.51 2.00 1.28
C GLY A 192 0.85 3.20 2.17
N GLY A 193 0.08 4.28 2.10
CA GLY A 193 0.40 5.58 2.72
C GLY A 193 1.23 6.51 1.82
N GLY A 194 1.54 6.09 0.59
CA GLY A 194 2.34 6.86 -0.36
C GLY A 194 3.83 6.49 -0.32
N ILE A 195 4.53 6.76 -1.43
CA ILE A 195 5.97 6.54 -1.55
C ILE A 195 6.68 7.71 -0.86
N PRO A 196 7.42 7.49 0.24
CA PRO A 196 8.04 8.58 0.98
C PRO A 196 9.14 9.24 0.15
N VAL A 197 9.14 10.56 0.10
CA VAL A 197 10.17 11.41 -0.52
C VAL A 197 10.54 12.56 0.41
N TYR A 198 11.76 13.05 0.33
CA TYR A 198 12.24 14.23 1.06
C TYR A 198 13.24 14.97 0.17
N ASN A 199 13.42 16.27 0.41
CA ASN A 199 14.40 17.13 -0.25
C ASN A 199 15.52 17.54 0.71
#